data_AF-A0A7I8KLL9-F1
#
_entry.id   AF-A0A7I8KLL9-F1
#
_cell.length_a   1.000
_cell.length_b   1.000
_cell.length_c   1.000
_cell.angle_alpha   90.00
_cell.angle_beta   90.00
_cell.angle_gamma   90.00
#
_symmetry.space_group_name_H-M   'P 1'
#
loop_
_entity.id
_entity.type
_entity.pdbx_description
1 polymer ?
#
loop_
_entity_poly.entity_id
_entity_poly.type
_entity_poly.pdbx_seq_one_letter_code
_entity_poly.pdbx_strand_id
1 'polypeptide(L)'
;MGSATGSYRRLGHHYHCLHCQPCRYIRLVQHLIEKCLTVGMDRHECARAIASHAGIHHSVTATVWDELAKENPRFFRRYLQTLNKQTQSQALRH
;
A
#
# COMPACT_ATOMS: atom_id res chain seq x y z
N MET A 1 35.79 16.26 -30.57
CA MET A 1 35.81 15.92 -29.12
C MET A 1 34.91 16.91 -28.40
N GLY A 2 33.86 16.46 -27.74
CA GLY A 2 32.93 17.32 -27.00
C GLY A 2 31.48 16.92 -27.22
N SER A 3 31.02 15.84 -26.57
CA SER A 3 29.60 15.55 -26.40
C SER A 3 29.23 15.80 -24.96
N ALA A 4 28.23 16.67 -24.81
CA ALA A 4 27.74 17.23 -23.57
C ALA A 4 27.13 16.18 -22.61
N THR A 5 27.47 16.34 -21.34
CA THR A 5 26.65 16.18 -20.13
C THR A 5 25.26 15.54 -20.26
N GLY A 6 25.06 14.45 -19.51
CA GLY A 6 23.75 13.90 -19.13
C GLY A 6 23.94 12.80 -18.08
N SER A 7 24.40 13.14 -16.87
CA SER A 7 23.55 13.42 -15.70
C SER A 7 22.74 12.21 -15.20
N TYR A 8 23.36 11.46 -14.28
CA TYR A 8 22.75 10.80 -13.13
C TYR A 8 21.26 10.41 -13.19
N ARG A 9 20.93 9.21 -13.69
CA ARG A 9 19.67 8.51 -13.34
C ARG A 9 19.83 6.99 -13.24
N ARG A 10 20.72 6.52 -12.38
CA ARG A 10 20.69 5.12 -11.89
C ARG A 10 20.73 5.02 -10.36
N LEU A 11 20.12 5.99 -9.69
CA LEU A 11 19.97 6.02 -8.21
C LEU A 11 18.51 5.86 -7.77
N GLY A 12 17.70 5.09 -8.51
CA GLY A 12 16.29 4.88 -8.14
C GLY A 12 15.72 3.49 -8.43
N HIS A 13 16.43 2.63 -9.16
CA HIS A 13 15.86 1.39 -9.69
C HIS A 13 16.13 0.13 -8.84
N HIS A 14 16.60 0.32 -7.59
CA HIS A 14 17.12 -0.80 -6.78
C HIS A 14 16.21 -1.23 -5.62
N TYR A 15 15.05 -0.58 -5.44
CA TYR A 15 14.17 -0.88 -4.30
C TYR A 15 12.79 -1.43 -4.66
N HIS A 16 12.32 -1.31 -5.91
CA HIS A 16 10.92 -1.62 -6.25
C HIS A 16 10.71 -2.59 -7.41
N CYS A 17 11.73 -3.31 -7.86
CA CYS A 17 11.52 -4.28 -8.93
C CYS A 17 10.92 -5.57 -8.38
N LEU A 18 9.62 -5.80 -8.63
CA LEU A 18 8.92 -7.06 -8.37
C LEU A 18 9.66 -8.26 -8.99
N HIS A 19 10.30 -8.07 -10.15
CA HIS A 19 11.01 -9.12 -10.86
C HIS A 19 12.38 -9.46 -10.26
N CYS A 20 13.08 -8.49 -9.65
CA CYS A 20 14.43 -8.74 -9.11
C CYS A 20 14.40 -9.25 -7.68
N GLN A 21 13.47 -8.76 -6.85
CA GLN A 21 13.37 -9.10 -5.43
C GLN A 21 11.91 -9.19 -4.98
N PRO A 22 11.15 -10.20 -5.45
CA PRO A 22 9.72 -10.32 -5.19
C PRO A 22 9.39 -10.36 -3.69
N CYS A 23 10.13 -11.15 -2.90
CA CYS A 23 9.90 -11.25 -1.46
C CYS A 23 10.10 -9.91 -0.74
N ARG A 24 11.06 -9.09 -1.18
CA ARG A 24 11.33 -7.78 -0.57
C ARG A 24 10.23 -6.77 -0.94
N TYR A 25 9.77 -6.83 -2.19
CA TYR A 25 8.69 -5.99 -2.67
C TYR A 25 7.37 -6.30 -1.96
N ILE A 26 7.00 -7.58 -1.83
CA ILE A 26 5.78 -7.99 -1.12
C ILE A 26 5.84 -7.58 0.35
N ARG A 27 6.97 -7.79 1.04
CA ARG A 27 7.15 -7.33 2.43
C ARG A 27 6.99 -5.81 2.58
N LEU A 28 7.47 -5.03 1.61
CA LEU A 28 7.26 -3.59 1.61
C LEU A 28 5.78 -3.23 1.45
N VAL A 29 5.08 -3.85 0.50
CA VAL A 29 3.65 -3.63 0.28
C VAL A 29 2.85 -3.99 1.53
N GLN A 30 3.16 -5.13 2.15
CA GLN A 30 2.54 -5.56 3.41
C GLN A 30 2.76 -4.53 4.53
N HIS A 31 3.98 -4.05 4.74
CA HIS A 31 4.27 -3.03 5.76
C HIS A 31 3.50 -1.72 5.53
N LEU A 32 3.34 -1.31 4.26
CA LEU A 32 2.54 -0.14 3.91
C LEU A 32 1.05 -0.37 4.20
N ILE A 33 0.53 -1.56 3.90
CA ILE A 33 -0.84 -1.95 4.25
C ILE A 33 -1.05 -1.93 5.77
N GLU A 34 -0.12 -2.48 6.56
CA GLU A 34 -0.19 -2.47 8.03
C GLU A 34 -0.22 -1.04 8.59
N LYS A 35 0.53 -0.12 8.00
CA LYS A 35 0.44 1.32 8.32
C LYS A 35 -0.93 1.89 7.99
N CYS A 36 -1.49 1.60 6.82
CA CYS A 36 -2.83 2.03 6.43
C CYS A 36 -3.91 1.47 7.37
N LEU A 37 -3.76 0.22 7.80
CA LEU A 37 -4.66 -0.40 8.78
C LEU A 37 -4.63 0.37 10.11
N THR A 38 -3.45 0.76 10.58
CA THR A 38 -3.27 1.49 11.85
C THR A 38 -3.97 2.85 11.85
N VAL A 39 -3.99 3.55 10.71
CA VAL A 39 -4.67 4.85 10.57
C VAL A 39 -6.16 4.75 10.26
N GLY A 40 -6.69 3.54 10.07
CA GLY A 40 -8.12 3.33 9.82
C GLY A 40 -8.57 3.62 8.39
N MET A 41 -7.77 3.26 7.38
CA MET A 41 -8.16 3.40 5.97
C MET A 41 -8.88 2.15 5.43
N ASP A 42 -9.88 2.35 4.58
CA ASP A 42 -10.46 1.25 3.82
C ASP A 42 -9.51 0.73 2.71
N ARG A 43 -9.86 -0.40 2.09
CA ARG A 43 -9.05 -1.04 1.03
C ARG A 43 -8.75 -0.10 -0.14
N HIS A 44 -9.71 0.75 -0.52
CA HIS A 44 -9.59 1.63 -1.67
C HIS A 44 -8.76 2.87 -1.34
N GLU A 45 -8.96 3.46 -0.17
CA GLU A 45 -8.14 4.52 0.39
C GLU A 45 -6.69 4.09 0.55
N CYS A 46 -6.47 2.91 1.12
CA CYS A 46 -5.17 2.26 1.26
C CYS A 46 -4.48 2.12 -0.11
N ALA A 47 -5.16 1.56 -1.11
CA ALA A 47 -4.60 1.38 -2.45
C ALA A 47 -4.22 2.71 -3.13
N ARG A 48 -5.07 3.74 -3.02
CA ARG A 48 -4.77 5.07 -3.57
C ARG A 48 -3.62 5.75 -2.84
N ALA A 49 -3.61 5.68 -1.50
CA ALA A 49 -2.56 6.28 -0.69
C ALA A 49 -1.21 5.64 -1.03
N ILE A 50 -1.14 4.32 -1.09
CA ILE A 50 0.08 3.60 -1.44
C ILE A 50 0.53 3.93 -2.88
N ALA A 51 -0.40 3.99 -3.84
CA ALA A 51 -0.07 4.38 -5.20
C ALA A 51 0.49 5.80 -5.29
N SER A 52 -0.13 6.76 -4.59
CA SER A 52 0.31 8.16 -4.61
C SER A 52 1.62 8.41 -3.88
N HIS A 53 1.89 7.68 -2.79
CA HIS A 53 3.07 7.95 -1.93
C HIS A 53 4.27 7.07 -2.27
N ALA A 54 4.04 5.84 -2.73
CA ALA A 54 5.10 4.86 -3.00
C ALA A 54 5.25 4.49 -4.49
N GLY A 55 4.36 4.97 -5.37
CA GLY A 55 4.38 4.64 -6.79
C GLY A 55 4.08 3.16 -7.09
N ILE A 56 3.45 2.46 -6.14
CA ILE A 56 3.08 1.04 -6.25
C ILE A 56 1.71 0.93 -6.92
N HIS A 57 1.57 0.04 -7.89
CA HIS A 57 0.32 -0.09 -8.63
C HIS A 57 -0.82 -0.58 -7.72
N HIS A 58 -2.00 0.02 -7.86
CA HIS A 58 -3.17 -0.29 -7.03
C HIS A 58 -3.57 -1.78 -7.08
N SER A 59 -3.36 -2.46 -8.22
CA SER A 59 -3.64 -3.89 -8.35
C SER A 59 -2.75 -4.74 -7.44
N VAL A 60 -1.47 -4.40 -7.30
CA VAL A 60 -0.55 -5.11 -6.40
C VAL A 60 -1.02 -4.98 -4.96
N THR A 61 -1.30 -3.74 -4.52
CA THR A 61 -1.78 -3.49 -3.16
C THR A 61 -3.09 -4.21 -2.88
N ALA A 62 -4.02 -4.21 -3.84
CA ALA A 62 -5.29 -4.94 -3.73
C ALA A 62 -5.07 -6.46 -3.58
N THR A 63 -4.20 -7.06 -4.40
CA THR A 63 -3.89 -8.49 -4.31
C THR A 63 -3.26 -8.84 -2.95
N VAL A 64 -2.26 -8.08 -2.50
CA VAL A 64 -1.60 -8.35 -1.21
C VAL A 64 -2.58 -8.17 -0.05
N TRP A 65 -3.45 -7.15 -0.12
CA TRP A 65 -4.52 -6.96 0.87
C TRP A 65 -5.48 -8.16 0.92
N ASP A 66 -5.92 -8.63 -0.24
CA ASP A 66 -6.89 -9.73 -0.32
C ASP A 66 -6.28 -11.04 0.22
N GLU A 67 -4.99 -11.30 -0.04
CA GLU A 67 -4.28 -12.45 0.54
C GLU A 67 -4.11 -12.31 2.07
N LEU A 68 -3.73 -11.14 2.57
CA LEU A 68 -3.65 -10.88 4.02
C LEU A 68 -5.01 -11.09 4.71
N ALA A 69 -6.11 -10.70 4.05
CA ALA A 69 -7.46 -10.88 4.56
C ALA A 69 -7.88 -12.36 4.62
N LYS A 70 -7.46 -13.17 3.63
CA LYS A 70 -7.68 -14.62 3.63
C LYS A 70 -6.89 -15.33 4.73
N GLU A 71 -5.65 -14.93 4.97
CA GLU A 71 -4.81 -15.51 6.02
C GLU A 71 -5.27 -15.09 7.44
N ASN A 72 -5.82 -13.88 7.58
CA ASN A 72 -6.19 -13.29 8.87
C ASN A 72 -7.67 -12.87 8.97
N PRO A 73 -8.63 -13.77 8.71
CA PRO A 73 -10.04 -13.40 8.52
C PRO A 73 -10.67 -12.82 9.80
N ARG A 74 -10.26 -13.32 10.97
CA ARG A 74 -10.76 -12.82 12.26
C ARG A 74 -10.35 -11.37 12.52
N PHE A 75 -9.11 -11.01 12.16
CA PHE A 75 -8.60 -9.66 12.29
C PHE A 75 -9.37 -8.71 11.36
N PHE A 76 -9.40 -9.03 10.06
CA PHE A 76 -10.04 -8.17 9.06
C PHE A 76 -11.55 -7.98 9.31
N ARG A 77 -12.24 -9.02 9.79
CA ARG A 77 -13.65 -8.89 10.19
C ARG A 77 -13.82 -7.85 11.31
N ARG A 78 -13.00 -7.89 12.35
CA ARG A 78 -13.07 -6.93 13.47
C ARG A 78 -12.63 -5.53 13.05
N TYR A 79 -11.62 -5.45 12.19
CA TYR A 79 -11.13 -4.20 11.63
C TYR A 79 -12.23 -3.48 10.82
N LEU A 80 -12.84 -4.17 9.85
CA LEU A 80 -13.91 -3.60 9.02
C LEU A 80 -15.14 -3.20 9.85
N GLN A 81 -15.49 -3.97 10.88
CA GLN A 81 -16.53 -3.60 11.83
C GLN A 81 -16.21 -2.29 12.58
N THR A 82 -14.94 -2.08 12.93
CA THR A 82 -14.49 -0.87 13.63
C THR A 82 -14.51 0.33 12.70
N LEU A 83 -14.05 0.16 11.45
CA LEU A 83 -14.14 1.20 10.42
C LEU A 83 -15.57 1.65 10.19
N ASN A 84 -16.50 0.72 9.98
CA ASN A 84 -17.92 1.07 9.74
C ASN A 84 -18.51 1.87 10.91
N LYS A 85 -18.16 1.53 12.15
CA LYS A 85 -18.59 2.29 13.34
C LYS A 85 -17.98 3.69 13.35
N GLN A 86 -16.72 3.83 12.97
CA GLN A 86 -16.04 5.14 12.90
C GLN A 86 -16.66 6.02 11.80
N THR A 87 -16.88 5.49 10.61
CA THR A 87 -17.55 6.21 9.51
C THR A 87 -18.96 6.66 9.91
N GLN A 88 -19.74 5.81 10.56
CA GLN A 88 -21.07 6.18 11.09
C GLN A 88 -20.98 7.26 12.18
N SER A 89 -20.00 7.16 13.07
CA SER A 89 -19.77 8.15 14.14
C SER A 89 -19.27 9.50 13.62
N GLN A 90 -18.66 9.53 12.43
CA GLN A 90 -18.24 10.75 11.74
C GLN A 90 -19.40 11.36 10.94
N ALA A 91 -20.24 10.53 10.30
CA ALA A 91 -21.43 10.98 9.58
C ALA A 91 -22.50 11.61 10.49
N LEU A 92 -22.56 11.25 11.77
CA LEU A 92 -23.48 11.83 12.76
C LEU A 92 -22.99 13.17 13.36
N ARG A 93 -21.80 13.64 13.00
CA ARG A 93 -21.22 14.91 13.48
C ARG A 93 -21.27 16.04 12.45
N HIS A 94 -21.81 15.78 11.27
CA HIS A 94 -22.10 16.75 10.21
C HIS A 94 -23.60 16.88 10.04
#